data_AF-A0A8C5RVF2-F1
#
_entry.id   AF-A0A8C5RVF2-F1
#
_cell.length_a   1.000
_cell.length_b   1.000
_cell.length_c   1.000
_cell.angle_alpha   90.00
_cell.angle_beta   90.00
_cell.angle_gamma   90.00
#
_symmetry.space_group_name_H-M   'P 1'
#
loop_
_entity.id
_entity.type
_entity.pdbx_description
1 polymer ?
#
loop_
_entity_poly.entity_id
_entity_poly.type
_entity_poly.pdbx_seq_one_letter_code
_entity_poly.pdbx_strand_id
1 'polypeptide(L)'
;LVQKIRINFNRGSFIFLNSPHPLIITLENRPDCWPFLLQHMTIFFQQCPKGAELLCVNIMRPFLRYLYCEPYQLREHAELRISLLRVLLQPYGLLNREEPPALECHLLQLFCDLVPYYQVKDALQITEALLFLEELFRSLLRYPSFWKTQLCHLCLQLLVFCGVSLQATGECSSLIGLMEENVELLKEGFPFQMTIIGLGVLLLQIPASQQKPILNLAIKLLSSSEIKMTPMMAVILVMPALQILSSTAVQDNMTEENDSTTRQQLAINLIEIIQQEELKEQHLVSWEHFFPINSTYGSLHVTWQLLWLLRDKTSMLNWLSSVKSMLSIATQVSVHVVLLVAHLLIQENGDNLHSVLDATIEMAKVDSSQVRLIFDKRPISNIQMTSQNQSEPLTSIAFGFLHITFLLYVLPSSSYNKSSR
;
A
#
# COMPACT_ATOMS: atom_id res chain seq x y z
N LEU A 1 -20.85 -24.68 0.81
CA LEU A 1 -21.10 -24.50 2.26
C LEU A 1 -20.86 -23.04 2.63
N VAL A 2 -21.65 -22.15 2.04
CA VAL A 2 -21.56 -20.70 2.18
C VAL A 2 -22.75 -20.29 3.04
N GLN A 3 -22.52 -20.02 4.32
CA GLN A 3 -23.57 -19.43 5.15
C GLN A 3 -23.51 -17.91 5.01
N LYS A 4 -24.41 -17.43 4.15
CA LYS A 4 -24.89 -16.05 4.00
C LYS A 4 -24.86 -15.27 5.31
N ILE A 5 -23.89 -14.37 5.46
CA ILE A 5 -24.04 -13.20 6.34
C ILE A 5 -24.73 -12.14 5.48
N ARG A 6 -26.04 -11.98 5.68
CA ARG A 6 -26.86 -10.95 5.04
C ARG A 6 -26.75 -9.69 5.90
N ILE A 7 -25.90 -8.76 5.49
CA ILE A 7 -25.76 -7.44 6.12
C ILE A 7 -26.96 -6.60 5.67
N ASN A 8 -27.88 -6.30 6.59
CA ASN A 8 -28.98 -5.35 6.35
C ASN A 8 -28.78 -4.11 7.24
N PHE A 9 -28.47 -2.99 6.59
CA PHE A 9 -28.46 -1.66 7.19
C PHE A 9 -29.91 -1.17 7.37
N ASN A 10 -30.51 -1.41 8.53
CA ASN A 10 -31.52 -0.49 9.08
C ASN A 10 -31.87 -0.83 10.54
N ARG A 11 -31.61 0.15 11.42
CA ARG A 11 -32.16 0.35 12.77
C ARG A 11 -32.06 -0.83 13.76
N GLY A 12 -31.10 -0.68 14.69
CA GLY A 12 -31.20 -1.09 16.09
C GLY A 12 -31.64 -2.52 16.38
N SER A 13 -30.67 -3.45 16.44
CA SER A 13 -30.61 -4.68 17.26
C SER A 13 -29.78 -5.72 16.52
N PHE A 14 -28.51 -5.88 16.91
CA PHE A 14 -27.65 -6.94 16.38
C PHE A 14 -27.98 -8.25 17.11
N ILE A 15 -28.74 -9.14 16.48
CA ILE A 15 -28.97 -10.50 17.00
C ILE A 15 -27.86 -11.39 16.45
N PHE A 16 -26.78 -11.57 17.23
CA PHE A 16 -25.88 -12.71 17.09
C PHE A 16 -26.68 -13.96 17.46
N LEU A 17 -26.95 -14.84 16.49
CA LEU A 17 -27.77 -16.04 16.69
C LEU A 17 -27.04 -17.21 17.39
N ASN A 18 -26.05 -16.90 18.22
CA ASN A 18 -25.39 -17.81 19.15
C ASN A 18 -25.32 -17.12 20.50
N SER A 19 -25.62 -17.82 21.59
CA SER A 19 -25.45 -17.28 22.95
C SER A 19 -24.08 -16.60 23.06
N PRO A 20 -24.02 -15.31 23.46
CA PRO A 20 -22.76 -14.59 23.48
C PRO A 20 -21.77 -15.33 24.37
N HIS A 21 -20.54 -15.48 23.89
CA HIS A 21 -19.48 -16.15 24.65
C HIS A 21 -19.41 -15.55 26.06
N PRO A 22 -19.29 -16.35 27.13
CA PRO A 22 -19.40 -15.83 28.51
C PRO A 22 -18.46 -14.67 28.81
N LEU A 23 -17.27 -14.65 28.19
CA LEU A 23 -16.31 -13.57 28.33
C LEU A 23 -16.75 -12.27 27.63
N ILE A 24 -17.54 -12.35 26.55
CA ILE A 24 -18.15 -11.17 25.92
C ILE A 24 -19.16 -10.56 26.89
N ILE A 25 -20.07 -11.39 27.42
CA ILE A 25 -21.07 -10.95 28.42
C ILE A 25 -20.38 -10.31 29.62
N THR A 26 -19.29 -10.91 30.10
CA THR A 26 -18.55 -10.39 31.27
C THR A 26 -17.91 -9.03 30.96
N LEU A 27 -17.26 -8.89 29.80
CA LEU A 27 -16.61 -7.66 29.38
C LEU A 27 -17.64 -6.52 29.15
N GLU A 28 -18.76 -6.81 28.50
CA GLU A 28 -19.84 -5.83 28.24
C GLU A 28 -20.50 -5.35 29.55
N ASN A 29 -20.71 -6.25 30.52
CA ASN A 29 -21.34 -5.86 31.79
C ASN A 29 -20.38 -5.23 32.79
N ARG A 30 -19.07 -5.51 32.68
CA ARG A 30 -18.03 -5.09 33.63
C ARG A 30 -16.73 -4.73 32.89
N PRO A 31 -16.62 -3.56 32.25
CA PRO A 31 -15.42 -3.20 31.47
C PRO A 31 -14.13 -3.19 32.31
N ASP A 32 -14.23 -2.85 33.60
CA ASP A 32 -13.10 -2.80 34.53
C ASP A 32 -12.50 -4.18 34.87
N CYS A 33 -13.16 -5.29 34.50
CA CYS A 33 -12.65 -6.63 34.81
C CYS A 33 -11.55 -7.10 33.85
N TRP A 34 -11.14 -6.27 32.89
CA TRP A 34 -10.16 -6.64 31.87
C TRP A 34 -8.81 -7.16 32.41
N PRO A 35 -8.24 -6.68 33.54
CA PRO A 35 -6.97 -7.22 34.04
C PRO A 35 -7.12 -8.67 34.49
N PHE A 36 -8.27 -9.00 35.09
CA PHE A 36 -8.60 -10.35 35.50
C PHE A 36 -8.84 -11.27 34.28
N LEU A 37 -9.56 -10.77 33.27
CA LEU A 37 -9.76 -11.50 32.01
C LEU A 37 -8.42 -11.81 31.33
N LEU A 38 -7.52 -10.83 31.27
CA LEU A 38 -6.18 -11.00 30.72
C LEU A 38 -5.41 -12.10 31.46
N GLN A 39 -5.37 -12.05 32.79
CA GLN A 39 -4.70 -13.07 33.60
C GLN A 39 -5.29 -14.48 33.35
N HIS A 40 -6.62 -14.59 33.32
CA HIS A 40 -7.30 -15.85 33.07
C HIS A 40 -7.01 -16.41 31.67
N MET A 41 -6.97 -15.56 30.65
CA MET A 41 -6.63 -15.97 29.28
C MET A 41 -5.18 -16.42 29.17
N THR A 42 -4.25 -15.70 29.80
CA THR A 42 -2.84 -16.08 29.88
C THR A 42 -2.72 -17.49 30.45
N ILE A 43 -3.36 -17.76 31.59
CA ILE A 43 -3.33 -19.07 32.25
C ILE A 43 -3.97 -20.15 31.36
N PHE A 44 -5.13 -19.84 30.75
CA PHE A 44 -5.85 -20.78 29.88
C PHE A 44 -4.98 -21.28 28.73
N PHE A 45 -4.29 -20.37 28.03
CA PHE A 45 -3.44 -20.75 26.90
C PHE A 45 -2.12 -21.39 27.34
N GLN A 46 -1.51 -20.93 28.43
CA GLN A 46 -0.30 -21.56 28.98
C GLN A 46 -0.53 -22.99 29.48
N GLN A 47 -1.73 -23.28 30.01
CA GLN A 47 -2.11 -24.59 30.53
C GLN A 47 -2.86 -25.45 29.49
N CYS A 48 -2.94 -25.02 28.21
CA CYS A 48 -3.65 -25.78 27.20
C CYS A 48 -3.01 -27.18 27.02
N PRO A 49 -3.76 -28.27 27.18
CA PRO A 49 -3.22 -29.63 27.06
C PRO A 49 -2.70 -29.92 25.65
N LYS A 50 -1.60 -30.68 25.57
CA LYS A 50 -1.08 -31.16 24.28
C LYS A 50 -2.13 -32.02 23.58
N GLY A 51 -2.41 -31.73 22.31
CA GLY A 51 -3.45 -32.37 21.50
C GLY A 51 -4.82 -31.68 21.56
N ALA A 52 -5.01 -30.67 22.43
CA ALA A 52 -6.25 -29.89 22.55
C ALA A 52 -6.11 -28.45 22.04
N GLU A 53 -4.97 -28.07 21.46
CA GLU A 53 -4.62 -26.70 21.07
C GLU A 53 -5.66 -26.07 20.13
N LEU A 54 -6.06 -26.80 19.08
CA LEU A 54 -7.08 -26.35 18.14
C LEU A 54 -8.43 -26.12 18.82
N LEU A 55 -8.81 -26.99 19.78
CA LEU A 55 -10.05 -26.84 20.54
C LEU A 55 -9.98 -25.63 21.47
N CYS A 56 -8.85 -25.44 22.18
CA CYS A 56 -8.60 -24.25 23.02
C CYS A 56 -8.80 -22.96 22.22
N VAL A 57 -8.19 -22.87 21.02
CA VAL A 57 -8.30 -21.70 20.15
C VAL A 57 -9.73 -21.53 19.60
N ASN A 58 -10.39 -22.62 19.20
CA ASN A 58 -11.76 -22.54 18.66
C ASN A 58 -12.80 -22.14 19.71
N ILE A 59 -12.64 -22.55 20.97
CA ILE A 59 -13.48 -22.10 22.07
C ILE A 59 -13.34 -20.58 22.26
N MET A 60 -12.12 -20.06 22.17
CA MET A 60 -11.82 -18.63 22.38
C MET A 60 -12.05 -17.76 21.13
N ARG A 61 -12.13 -18.35 19.94
CA ARG A 61 -12.30 -17.65 18.65
C ARG A 61 -13.45 -16.63 18.66
N PRO A 62 -14.67 -16.92 19.17
CA PRO A 62 -15.75 -15.93 19.20
C PRO A 62 -15.41 -14.71 20.04
N PHE A 63 -14.77 -14.91 21.20
CA PHE A 63 -14.35 -13.80 22.07
C PHE A 63 -13.24 -12.96 21.42
N LEU A 64 -12.20 -13.61 20.86
CA LEU A 64 -11.10 -12.89 20.20
C LEU A 64 -11.61 -12.11 18.98
N ARG A 65 -12.51 -12.71 18.18
CA ARG A 65 -13.13 -12.00 17.05
C ARG A 65 -13.96 -10.81 17.52
N TYR A 66 -14.74 -10.97 18.60
CA TYR A 66 -15.47 -9.86 19.19
C TYR A 66 -14.51 -8.75 19.63
N LEU A 67 -13.48 -9.08 20.40
CA LEU A 67 -12.57 -8.12 20.99
C LEU A 67 -11.79 -7.30 19.94
N TYR A 68 -11.27 -7.94 18.90
CA TYR A 68 -10.45 -7.26 17.88
C TYR A 68 -11.25 -6.65 16.72
N CYS A 69 -12.43 -7.19 16.40
CA CYS A 69 -13.25 -6.75 15.28
C CYS A 69 -14.58 -6.09 15.70
N GLU A 70 -14.70 -5.68 16.96
CA GLU A 70 -15.89 -5.04 17.50
C GLU A 70 -16.29 -3.81 16.66
N PRO A 71 -17.57 -3.61 16.30
CA PRO A 71 -18.00 -2.45 15.51
C PRO A 71 -17.74 -1.08 16.13
N TYR A 72 -17.74 -1.03 17.46
CA TYR A 72 -17.56 0.20 18.22
C TYR A 72 -16.12 0.40 18.69
N GLN A 73 -15.25 -0.63 18.58
CA GLN A 73 -13.87 -0.69 19.07
C GLN A 73 -13.66 0.21 20.29
N LEU A 74 -14.37 -0.10 21.39
CA LEU A 74 -14.39 0.78 22.56
C LEU A 74 -12.96 1.01 23.06
N ARG A 75 -12.64 2.28 23.37
CA ARG A 75 -11.31 2.68 23.86
C ARG A 75 -10.97 2.00 25.18
N GLU A 76 -11.99 1.72 25.98
CA GLU A 76 -11.88 1.01 27.26
C GLU A 76 -11.29 -0.41 27.09
N HIS A 77 -11.33 -0.97 25.88
CA HIS A 77 -10.78 -2.30 25.58
C HIS A 77 -9.42 -2.24 24.88
N ALA A 78 -8.85 -1.07 24.62
CA ALA A 78 -7.58 -0.91 23.92
C ALA A 78 -6.42 -1.57 24.68
N GLU A 79 -6.32 -1.31 26.00
CA GLU A 79 -5.28 -1.89 26.84
C GLU A 79 -5.40 -3.42 26.90
N LEU A 80 -6.63 -3.94 26.97
CA LEU A 80 -6.88 -5.37 26.92
C LEU A 80 -6.43 -5.96 25.57
N ARG A 81 -6.83 -5.35 24.44
CA ARG A 81 -6.47 -5.79 23.08
C ARG A 81 -4.96 -5.91 22.91
N ILE A 82 -4.23 -4.85 23.26
CA ILE A 82 -2.77 -4.80 23.08
C ILE A 82 -2.07 -5.76 24.04
N SER A 83 -2.47 -5.76 25.32
CA SER A 83 -1.86 -6.64 26.32
C SER A 83 -2.10 -8.12 26.01
N LEU A 84 -3.32 -8.47 25.63
CA LEU A 84 -3.68 -9.83 25.25
C LEU A 84 -2.95 -10.26 23.98
N LEU A 85 -2.82 -9.37 22.98
CA LEU A 85 -2.09 -9.67 21.75
C LEU A 85 -0.65 -10.07 22.05
N ARG A 86 0.05 -9.27 22.87
CA ARG A 86 1.43 -9.54 23.30
C ARG A 86 1.55 -10.87 24.03
N VAL A 87 0.59 -11.21 24.90
CA VAL A 87 0.60 -12.50 25.59
C VAL A 87 0.39 -13.66 24.62
N LEU A 88 -0.58 -13.56 23.71
CA LEU A 88 -0.94 -14.65 22.81
C LEU A 88 0.08 -14.87 21.69
N LEU A 89 0.82 -13.83 21.31
CA LEU A 89 1.86 -13.89 20.28
C LEU A 89 3.27 -14.08 20.83
N GLN A 90 3.44 -14.24 22.16
CA GLN A 90 4.72 -14.63 22.72
C GLN A 90 5.21 -15.98 22.17
N PRO A 91 6.52 -16.17 21.96
CA PRO A 91 7.04 -17.41 21.38
C PRO A 91 6.86 -18.58 22.36
N TYR A 92 6.25 -19.67 21.90
CA TYR A 92 6.00 -20.85 22.73
C TYR A 92 7.13 -21.89 22.59
N GLY A 93 8.32 -21.57 23.10
CA GLY A 93 9.45 -22.51 23.19
C GLY A 93 10.73 -22.03 22.48
N LEU A 94 11.64 -22.97 22.20
CA LEU A 94 12.93 -22.66 21.56
C LEU A 94 12.76 -22.32 20.08
N LEU A 95 13.31 -21.18 19.66
CA LEU A 95 13.24 -20.64 18.29
C LEU A 95 14.00 -21.48 17.23
N ASN A 96 14.61 -22.60 17.61
CA ASN A 96 15.39 -23.45 16.68
C ASN A 96 14.53 -24.43 15.87
N ARG A 97 13.22 -24.19 15.76
CA ARG A 97 12.29 -25.04 15.00
C ARG A 97 11.95 -24.38 13.68
N GLU A 98 11.84 -25.17 12.61
CA GLU A 98 11.38 -24.69 11.30
C GLU A 98 9.88 -24.39 11.29
N GLU A 99 9.12 -25.02 12.20
CA GLU A 99 7.67 -24.88 12.31
C GLU A 99 7.26 -24.37 13.70
N PRO A 100 6.19 -23.55 13.76
CA PRO A 100 5.64 -23.09 15.03
C PRO A 100 5.04 -24.26 15.84
N PRO A 101 5.10 -24.19 17.18
CA PRO A 101 4.31 -25.06 18.05
C PRO A 101 2.82 -25.04 17.67
N ALA A 102 2.10 -26.15 17.86
CA ALA A 102 0.71 -26.29 17.43
C ALA A 102 -0.21 -25.17 17.94
N LEU A 103 -0.08 -24.78 19.22
CA LEU A 103 -0.86 -23.69 19.80
C LEU A 103 -0.59 -22.35 19.12
N GLU A 104 0.69 -22.00 18.99
CA GLU A 104 1.14 -20.79 18.33
C GLU A 104 0.68 -20.75 16.87
N CYS A 105 0.75 -21.89 16.18
CA CYS A 105 0.29 -22.05 14.81
C CYS A 105 -1.20 -21.69 14.67
N HIS A 106 -2.05 -22.25 15.54
CA HIS A 106 -3.48 -21.99 15.52
C HIS A 106 -3.83 -20.55 15.91
N LEU A 107 -3.10 -19.94 16.85
CA LEU A 107 -3.26 -18.54 17.23
C LEU A 107 -2.87 -17.60 16.08
N LEU A 108 -1.69 -17.81 15.48
CA LEU A 108 -1.22 -17.00 14.34
C LEU A 108 -2.17 -17.08 13.16
N GLN A 109 -2.65 -18.29 12.82
CA GLN A 109 -3.65 -18.46 11.77
C GLN A 109 -4.95 -17.71 12.10
N LEU A 110 -5.44 -17.82 13.35
CA LEU A 110 -6.62 -17.06 13.77
C LEU A 110 -6.42 -15.56 13.58
N PHE A 111 -5.29 -15.00 14.00
CA PHE A 111 -5.03 -13.57 13.86
C PHE A 111 -4.90 -13.13 12.40
N CYS A 112 -4.28 -13.95 11.54
CA CYS A 112 -4.29 -13.72 10.09
C CYS A 112 -5.72 -13.66 9.54
N ASP A 113 -6.59 -14.57 9.97
CA ASP A 113 -8.00 -14.59 9.55
C ASP A 113 -8.78 -13.34 10.02
N LEU A 114 -8.34 -12.66 11.08
CA LEU A 114 -9.00 -11.48 11.62
C LEU A 114 -8.62 -10.18 10.88
N VAL A 115 -7.44 -10.12 10.25
CA VAL A 115 -6.92 -8.92 9.58
C VAL A 115 -7.95 -8.25 8.66
N PRO A 116 -8.63 -8.96 7.74
CA PRO A 116 -9.57 -8.31 6.80
C PRO A 116 -10.79 -7.67 7.46
N TYR A 117 -11.05 -7.97 8.73
CA TYR A 117 -12.22 -7.49 9.48
C TYR A 117 -11.87 -6.35 10.45
N TYR A 118 -10.63 -5.89 10.47
CA TYR A 118 -10.22 -4.77 11.31
C TYR A 118 -10.91 -3.48 10.87
N GLN A 119 -11.41 -2.71 11.83
CA GLN A 119 -12.00 -1.41 11.54
C GLN A 119 -10.96 -0.31 11.72
N VAL A 120 -10.99 0.64 10.78
CA VAL A 120 -9.98 1.68 10.67
C VAL A 120 -10.69 2.98 10.29
N LYS A 121 -11.29 3.65 11.28
CA LYS A 121 -12.11 4.86 11.07
C LYS A 121 -11.44 6.13 11.57
N ASP A 122 -10.64 6.05 12.62
CA ASP A 122 -9.97 7.19 13.24
C ASP A 122 -8.48 6.90 13.50
N ALA A 123 -7.73 7.95 13.86
CA ALA A 123 -6.29 7.87 14.07
C ALA A 123 -5.89 6.90 15.18
N LEU A 124 -6.70 6.74 16.24
CA LEU A 124 -6.39 5.82 17.34
C LEU A 124 -6.55 4.37 16.86
N GLN A 125 -7.64 4.06 16.16
CA GLN A 125 -7.86 2.75 15.56
C GLN A 125 -6.76 2.39 14.54
N ILE A 126 -6.27 3.39 13.79
CA ILE A 126 -5.12 3.22 12.88
C ILE A 126 -3.87 2.83 13.66
N THR A 127 -3.56 3.52 14.76
CA THR A 127 -2.41 3.17 15.60
C THR A 127 -2.53 1.78 16.22
N GLU A 128 -3.72 1.39 16.70
CA GLU A 128 -3.94 0.04 17.22
C GLU A 128 -3.80 -1.03 16.14
N ALA A 129 -4.37 -0.81 14.96
CA ALA A 129 -4.24 -1.71 13.82
C ALA A 129 -2.78 -1.82 13.34
N LEU A 130 -2.03 -0.72 13.34
CA LEU A 130 -0.60 -0.70 13.07
C LEU A 130 0.14 -1.63 14.03
N LEU A 131 -0.02 -1.43 15.35
CA LEU A 131 0.61 -2.27 16.37
C LEU A 131 0.22 -3.75 16.22
N PHE A 132 -1.05 -4.02 15.92
CA PHE A 132 -1.54 -5.36 15.67
C PHE A 132 -0.83 -6.02 14.48
N LEU A 133 -0.77 -5.31 13.35
CA LEU A 133 -0.13 -5.80 12.12
C LEU A 133 1.36 -6.01 12.35
N GLU A 134 2.06 -5.07 13.00
CA GLU A 134 3.50 -5.22 13.27
C GLU A 134 3.80 -6.44 14.15
N GLU A 135 3.03 -6.64 15.23
CA GLU A 135 3.26 -7.76 16.14
C GLU A 135 2.95 -9.12 15.47
N LEU A 136 1.85 -9.18 14.70
CA LEU A 136 1.50 -10.37 13.92
C LEU A 136 2.58 -10.68 12.89
N PHE A 137 3.06 -9.65 12.17
CA PHE A 137 4.09 -9.78 11.15
C PHE A 137 5.39 -10.33 11.75
N ARG A 138 5.89 -9.70 12.84
CA ARG A 138 7.10 -10.15 13.55
C ARG A 138 6.97 -11.57 14.09
N SER A 139 5.77 -11.96 14.51
CA SER A 139 5.53 -13.32 15.01
C SER A 139 5.60 -14.38 13.91
N LEU A 140 5.10 -14.07 12.71
CA LEU A 140 5.20 -14.96 11.55
C LEU A 140 6.64 -15.06 11.02
N LEU A 141 7.41 -13.96 11.11
CA LEU A 141 8.83 -13.92 10.76
C LEU A 141 9.71 -14.85 11.60
N ARG A 142 9.22 -15.39 12.72
CA ARG A 142 9.90 -16.46 13.46
C ARG A 142 9.98 -17.77 12.66
N TYR A 143 9.03 -18.01 11.76
CA TYR A 143 8.92 -19.22 10.95
C TYR A 143 8.64 -18.87 9.47
N PRO A 144 9.54 -18.14 8.80
CA PRO A 144 9.26 -17.52 7.51
C PRO A 144 9.05 -18.55 6.39
N SER A 145 9.74 -19.70 6.47
CA SER A 145 9.58 -20.81 5.53
C SER A 145 8.20 -21.46 5.60
N PHE A 146 7.61 -21.54 6.80
CA PHE A 146 6.28 -22.12 7.03
C PHE A 146 5.17 -21.14 6.62
N TRP A 147 5.32 -19.86 6.97
CA TRP A 147 4.30 -18.83 6.76
C TRP A 147 4.42 -18.04 5.45
N LYS A 148 5.10 -18.57 4.42
CA LYS A 148 5.34 -17.84 3.17
C LYS A 148 4.08 -17.19 2.60
N THR A 149 3.00 -17.95 2.45
CA THR A 149 1.74 -17.44 1.89
C THR A 149 1.12 -16.32 2.74
N GLN A 150 1.10 -16.49 4.06
CA GLN A 150 0.55 -15.53 5.01
C GLN A 150 1.40 -14.25 5.05
N LEU A 151 2.72 -14.38 5.00
CA LEU A 151 3.64 -13.24 4.89
C LEU A 151 3.44 -12.48 3.58
N CYS A 152 3.25 -13.16 2.44
CA CYS A 152 2.91 -12.51 1.17
C CYS A 152 1.59 -11.72 1.26
N HIS A 153 0.56 -12.33 1.82
CA HIS A 153 -0.72 -11.64 2.05
C HIS A 153 -0.56 -10.45 2.99
N LEU A 154 0.19 -10.59 4.07
CA LEU A 154 0.44 -9.46 4.97
C LEU A 154 1.23 -8.34 4.31
N CYS A 155 2.22 -8.62 3.46
CA CYS A 155 2.89 -7.58 2.67
C CYS A 155 1.89 -6.77 1.82
N LEU A 156 0.91 -7.42 1.21
CA LEU A 156 -0.17 -6.73 0.49
C LEU A 156 -1.06 -5.91 1.44
N GLN A 157 -1.37 -6.43 2.64
CA GLN A 157 -2.13 -5.68 3.65
C GLN A 157 -1.38 -4.45 4.13
N LEU A 158 -0.07 -4.58 4.39
CA LEU A 158 0.79 -3.47 4.82
C LEU A 158 0.82 -2.38 3.75
N LEU A 159 1.02 -2.73 2.48
CA LEU A 159 0.99 -1.77 1.37
C LEU A 159 -0.33 -0.99 1.31
N VAL A 160 -1.43 -1.71 1.42
CA VAL A 160 -2.78 -1.15 1.42
C VAL A 160 -3.04 -0.27 2.66
N PHE A 161 -2.45 -0.64 3.78
CA PHE A 161 -2.56 0.08 5.05
C PHE A 161 -1.66 1.32 5.10
N CYS A 162 -0.51 1.33 4.40
CA CYS A 162 0.36 2.52 4.27
C CYS A 162 -0.41 3.75 3.79
N GLY A 163 -1.29 3.60 2.79
CA GLY A 163 -2.11 4.71 2.29
C GLY A 163 -3.07 5.27 3.35
N VAL A 164 -3.66 4.40 4.18
CA VAL A 164 -4.57 4.81 5.26
C VAL A 164 -3.80 5.46 6.41
N SER A 165 -2.69 4.84 6.82
CA SER A 165 -1.81 5.38 7.85
C SER A 165 -1.33 6.78 7.47
N LEU A 166 -0.86 6.94 6.23
CA LEU A 166 -0.38 8.21 5.74
C LEU A 166 -1.43 9.32 5.78
N GLN A 167 -2.68 9.01 5.38
CA GLN A 167 -3.77 9.99 5.39
C GLN A 167 -4.14 10.45 6.80
N ALA A 168 -3.95 9.62 7.82
CA ALA A 168 -4.35 9.92 9.18
C ALA A 168 -3.22 10.41 10.09
N THR A 169 -2.04 9.78 10.01
CA THR A 169 -0.89 10.05 10.89
C THR A 169 0.27 10.75 10.17
N GLY A 170 0.29 10.71 8.84
CA GLY A 170 1.40 11.23 8.05
C GLY A 170 2.65 10.33 8.02
N GLU A 171 2.57 9.11 8.55
CA GLU A 171 3.70 8.19 8.69
C GLU A 171 3.35 6.78 8.18
N CYS A 172 4.28 6.15 7.46
CA CYS A 172 4.17 4.75 7.05
C CYS A 172 5.54 4.04 6.93
N SER A 173 6.62 4.65 7.43
CA SER A 173 7.99 4.16 7.28
C SER A 173 8.18 2.83 8.00
N SER A 174 7.58 2.62 9.18
CA SER A 174 7.69 1.34 9.89
C SER A 174 7.12 0.17 9.09
N LEU A 175 6.00 0.40 8.40
CA LEU A 175 5.34 -0.60 7.55
C LEU A 175 6.16 -0.91 6.30
N ILE A 176 6.73 0.12 5.68
CA ILE A 176 7.62 -0.04 4.53
C ILE A 176 8.88 -0.81 4.92
N GLY A 177 9.45 -0.54 6.10
CA GLY A 177 10.59 -1.28 6.64
C GLY A 177 10.29 -2.76 6.84
N LEU A 178 9.12 -3.11 7.40
CA LEU A 178 8.69 -4.50 7.53
C LEU A 178 8.57 -5.20 6.16
N MET A 179 8.04 -4.53 5.14
CA MET A 179 7.99 -5.09 3.79
C MET A 179 9.41 -5.31 3.21
N GLU A 180 10.34 -4.37 3.46
CA GLU A 180 11.72 -4.42 2.99
C GLU A 180 12.51 -5.61 3.56
N GLU A 181 12.30 -5.95 4.83
CA GLU A 181 12.88 -7.12 5.50
C GLU A 181 12.47 -8.44 4.80
N ASN A 182 11.33 -8.45 4.12
CA ASN A 182 10.73 -9.68 3.56
C ASN A 182 11.06 -9.93 2.10
N VAL A 183 11.65 -8.95 1.41
CA VAL A 183 12.00 -9.07 -0.01
C VAL A 183 12.93 -10.27 -0.24
N GLU A 184 13.97 -10.39 0.59
CA GLU A 184 14.97 -11.47 0.48
C GLU A 184 14.46 -12.81 1.01
N LEU A 185 13.54 -12.78 1.98
CA LEU A 185 12.97 -13.99 2.58
C LEU A 185 11.97 -14.68 1.65
N LEU A 186 11.11 -13.89 1.01
CA LEU A 186 10.02 -14.41 0.18
C LEU A 186 10.44 -14.66 -1.27
N LYS A 187 11.50 -13.99 -1.75
CA LYS A 187 12.05 -14.15 -3.12
C LYS A 187 10.93 -14.09 -4.15
N GLU A 188 10.83 -15.05 -5.07
CA GLU A 188 9.78 -15.17 -6.09
C GLU A 188 8.34 -15.15 -5.54
N GLY A 189 8.13 -15.50 -4.26
CA GLY A 189 6.81 -15.47 -3.63
C GLY A 189 6.33 -14.07 -3.28
N PHE A 190 7.21 -13.07 -3.20
CA PHE A 190 6.84 -11.70 -2.81
C PHE A 190 5.89 -11.08 -3.86
N PRO A 191 4.86 -10.29 -3.44
CA PRO A 191 3.85 -9.73 -4.34
C PRO A 191 4.36 -8.51 -5.14
N PHE A 192 5.42 -8.68 -5.94
CA PHE A 192 6.14 -7.59 -6.62
C PHE A 192 5.26 -6.66 -7.45
N GLN A 193 4.35 -7.22 -8.25
CA GLN A 193 3.56 -6.44 -9.20
C GLN A 193 2.67 -5.42 -8.47
N MET A 194 1.99 -5.87 -7.42
CA MET A 194 1.12 -5.02 -6.62
C MET A 194 1.93 -4.02 -5.80
N THR A 195 3.07 -4.46 -5.25
CA THR A 195 3.96 -3.58 -4.49
C THR A 195 4.47 -2.43 -5.35
N ILE A 196 5.01 -2.67 -6.54
CA ILE A 196 5.53 -1.61 -7.42
C ILE A 196 4.45 -0.57 -7.78
N ILE A 197 3.24 -1.01 -8.13
CA ILE A 197 2.13 -0.08 -8.38
C ILE A 197 1.81 0.72 -7.13
N GLY A 198 1.71 0.06 -5.97
CA GLY A 198 1.41 0.71 -4.71
C GLY A 198 2.49 1.71 -4.29
N LEU A 199 3.77 1.41 -4.48
CA LEU A 199 4.85 2.36 -4.25
C LEU A 199 4.74 3.56 -5.19
N GLY A 200 4.40 3.34 -6.47
CA GLY A 200 4.12 4.43 -7.42
C GLY A 200 3.00 5.34 -6.96
N VAL A 201 1.88 4.77 -6.50
CA VAL A 201 0.76 5.52 -5.93
C VAL A 201 1.19 6.30 -4.68
N LEU A 202 1.90 5.66 -3.75
CA LEU A 202 2.36 6.30 -2.52
C LEU A 202 3.32 7.45 -2.81
N LEU A 203 4.29 7.28 -3.71
CA LEU A 203 5.26 8.33 -4.07
C LEU A 203 4.59 9.58 -4.65
N LEU A 204 3.48 9.42 -5.38
CA LEU A 204 2.69 10.56 -5.90
C LEU A 204 1.92 11.30 -4.79
N GLN A 205 1.62 10.65 -3.67
CA GLN A 205 0.74 11.23 -2.63
C GLN A 205 1.48 11.69 -1.38
N ILE A 206 2.70 11.20 -1.15
CA ILE A 206 3.37 11.27 0.14
C ILE A 206 4.23 12.53 0.34
N PRO A 207 4.29 13.12 1.56
CA PRO A 207 5.27 14.14 1.92
C PRO A 207 6.70 13.66 1.71
N ALA A 208 7.60 14.61 1.41
CA ALA A 208 9.01 14.36 1.15
C ALA A 208 9.72 13.57 2.26
N SER A 209 9.32 13.76 3.52
CA SER A 209 9.89 13.09 4.69
C SER A 209 9.75 11.57 4.68
N GLN A 210 8.78 11.02 3.94
CA GLN A 210 8.51 9.58 3.89
C GLN A 210 8.90 8.95 2.54
N GLN A 211 9.44 9.73 1.59
CA GLN A 211 9.81 9.22 0.26
C GLN A 211 11.02 8.27 0.31
N LYS A 212 11.97 8.51 1.23
CA LYS A 212 13.23 7.76 1.30
C LYS A 212 13.03 6.26 1.57
N PRO A 213 12.25 5.81 2.58
CA PRO A 213 11.96 4.39 2.77
C PRO A 213 11.30 3.73 1.56
N ILE A 214 10.39 4.44 0.89
CA ILE A 214 9.70 3.92 -0.30
C ILE A 214 10.67 3.74 -1.48
N LEU A 215 11.57 4.71 -1.70
CA LEU A 215 12.60 4.62 -2.74
C LEU A 215 13.59 3.49 -2.47
N ASN A 216 14.03 3.32 -1.21
CA ASN A 216 14.90 2.22 -0.82
C ASN A 216 14.25 0.86 -1.11
N LEU A 217 12.99 0.68 -0.73
CA LEU A 217 12.24 -0.53 -1.03
C LEU A 217 12.13 -0.74 -2.55
N ALA A 218 11.77 0.30 -3.32
CA ALA A 218 11.68 0.20 -4.77
C ALA A 218 13.00 -0.23 -5.42
N ILE A 219 14.13 0.38 -5.02
CA ILE A 219 15.47 0.01 -5.48
C ILE A 219 15.77 -1.43 -5.12
N LYS A 220 15.52 -1.85 -3.88
CA LYS A 220 15.76 -3.23 -3.42
C LYS A 220 14.96 -4.26 -4.23
N LEU A 221 13.70 -3.93 -4.57
CA LEU A 221 12.84 -4.80 -5.39
C LEU A 221 13.35 -4.92 -6.82
N LEU A 222 13.88 -3.84 -7.42
CA LEU A 222 14.37 -3.87 -8.79
C LEU A 222 15.78 -4.47 -8.89
N SER A 223 16.67 -4.21 -7.93
CA SER A 223 18.05 -4.72 -7.94
C SER A 223 18.18 -6.20 -7.56
N SER A 224 17.12 -6.86 -7.10
CA SER A 224 17.21 -8.24 -6.65
C SER A 224 17.17 -9.20 -7.85
N SER A 225 18.32 -9.85 -8.07
CA SER A 225 18.63 -10.69 -9.25
C SER A 225 17.75 -11.93 -9.41
N GLU A 226 17.03 -12.32 -8.36
CA GLU A 226 16.13 -13.47 -8.36
C GLU A 226 14.74 -13.12 -8.91
N ILE A 227 14.45 -11.84 -9.15
CA ILE A 227 13.12 -11.35 -9.52
C ILE A 227 13.07 -11.08 -11.02
N LYS A 228 12.15 -11.74 -11.71
CA LYS A 228 11.91 -11.51 -13.13
C LYS A 228 10.66 -10.64 -13.30
N MET A 229 10.86 -9.32 -13.23
CA MET A 229 9.79 -8.36 -13.52
C MET A 229 9.60 -8.17 -15.03
N THR A 230 8.49 -7.56 -15.42
CA THR A 230 8.33 -7.01 -16.77
C THR A 230 8.91 -5.58 -16.76
N PRO A 231 9.77 -5.19 -17.73
CA PRO A 231 10.36 -3.84 -17.79
C PRO A 231 9.31 -2.74 -17.72
N MET A 232 8.18 -3.00 -18.38
CA MET A 232 6.98 -2.19 -18.39
C MET A 232 6.47 -1.79 -16.98
N MET A 233 6.47 -2.71 -16.02
CA MET A 233 5.95 -2.44 -14.68
C MET A 233 6.85 -1.50 -13.90
N ALA A 234 8.17 -1.59 -14.10
CA ALA A 234 9.13 -0.71 -13.43
C ALA A 234 9.03 0.74 -13.94
N VAL A 235 8.70 0.94 -15.22
CA VAL A 235 8.48 2.26 -15.83
C VAL A 235 7.41 3.10 -15.11
N ILE A 236 6.47 2.46 -14.41
CA ILE A 236 5.45 3.17 -13.62
C ILE A 236 6.05 4.07 -12.53
N LEU A 237 7.26 3.75 -12.06
CA LEU A 237 7.97 4.50 -11.03
C LEU A 237 8.76 5.69 -11.58
N VAL A 238 8.96 5.78 -12.90
CA VAL A 238 9.78 6.83 -13.51
C VAL A 238 9.15 8.21 -13.30
N MET A 239 7.85 8.37 -13.51
CA MET A 239 7.19 9.68 -13.32
C MET A 239 7.24 10.14 -11.84
N PRO A 240 6.87 9.29 -10.84
CA PRO A 240 7.09 9.65 -9.44
C PRO A 240 8.55 10.02 -9.12
N ALA A 241 9.54 9.29 -9.67
CA ALA A 241 10.95 9.60 -9.47
C ALA A 241 11.33 10.96 -10.09
N LEU A 242 10.87 11.27 -11.30
CA LEU A 242 11.12 12.56 -11.96
C LEU A 242 10.54 13.74 -11.16
N GLN A 243 9.42 13.56 -10.44
CA GLN A 243 8.87 14.58 -9.55
C GLN A 243 9.75 14.83 -8.33
N ILE A 244 10.35 13.77 -7.78
CA ILE A 244 11.31 13.87 -6.68
C ILE A 244 12.54 14.66 -7.13
N LEU A 245 13.00 14.44 -8.36
CA LEU A 245 14.11 15.21 -8.95
C LEU A 245 13.75 16.67 -9.24
N SER A 246 12.50 16.92 -9.61
CA SER A 246 11.99 18.27 -9.91
C SER A 246 11.72 19.11 -8.65
N SER A 247 11.63 18.48 -7.48
CA SER A 247 11.36 19.17 -6.21
C SER A 247 12.65 19.73 -5.59
N THR A 248 12.62 21.01 -5.23
CA THR A 248 13.78 21.72 -4.67
C THR A 248 14.23 21.11 -3.34
N ALA A 249 15.53 20.87 -3.19
CA ALA A 249 16.22 20.29 -2.02
C ALA A 249 16.12 21.12 -0.71
N VAL A 250 15.18 22.07 -0.61
CA VAL A 250 15.10 23.05 0.50
C VAL A 250 14.83 22.37 1.85
N GLN A 251 14.32 21.13 1.85
CA GLN A 251 13.94 20.43 3.08
C GLN A 251 14.95 19.35 3.52
N ASP A 252 15.96 19.03 2.71
CA ASP A 252 16.97 18.00 3.02
C ASP A 252 18.10 18.52 3.93
N ASN A 253 18.12 19.82 4.26
CA ASN A 253 19.25 20.48 4.94
C ASN A 253 19.08 20.71 6.46
N MET A 254 17.97 20.27 7.09
CA MET A 254 17.66 20.67 8.48
C MET A 254 17.65 19.55 9.52
N THR A 255 18.06 18.32 9.16
CA THR A 255 18.26 17.25 10.16
C THR A 255 19.61 16.60 9.92
N GLU A 256 20.49 16.81 10.90
CA GLU A 256 21.90 16.50 10.93
C GLU A 256 22.25 15.00 10.81
N GLU A 257 23.52 14.80 10.42
CA GLU A 257 24.43 13.69 10.74
C GLU A 257 24.40 12.38 9.90
N ASN A 258 25.50 12.26 9.14
CA ASN A 258 26.20 11.07 8.66
C ASN A 258 25.63 10.33 7.42
N ASP A 259 26.37 10.48 6.32
CA ASP A 259 26.57 9.51 5.21
C ASP A 259 25.34 9.02 4.42
N SER A 260 24.16 9.59 4.68
CA SER A 260 22.92 9.05 4.14
C SER A 260 22.61 9.59 2.74
N THR A 261 22.42 8.70 1.76
CA THR A 261 21.99 9.02 0.39
C THR A 261 20.75 9.92 0.40
N THR A 262 20.77 10.99 -0.41
CA THR A 262 19.63 11.91 -0.52
C THR A 262 18.48 11.26 -1.28
N ARG A 263 17.26 11.76 -1.07
CA ARG A 263 16.08 11.28 -1.82
C ARG A 263 16.24 11.46 -3.34
N GLN A 264 16.91 12.53 -3.78
CA GLN A 264 17.19 12.79 -5.19
C GLN A 264 18.20 11.76 -5.73
N GLN A 265 19.25 11.44 -4.96
CA GLN A 265 20.20 10.40 -5.38
C GLN A 265 19.52 9.04 -5.50
N LEU A 266 18.63 8.68 -4.58
CA LEU A 266 17.85 7.45 -4.67
C LEU A 266 16.92 7.45 -5.89
N ALA A 267 16.29 8.57 -6.22
CA ALA A 267 15.48 8.68 -7.44
C ALA A 267 16.32 8.57 -8.72
N ILE A 268 17.53 9.11 -8.76
CA ILE A 268 18.48 8.91 -9.88
C ILE A 268 18.83 7.43 -10.00
N ASN A 269 19.29 6.80 -8.92
CA ASN A 269 19.66 5.39 -8.90
C ASN A 269 18.50 4.50 -9.36
N LEU A 270 17.26 4.80 -8.94
CA LEU A 270 16.07 4.08 -9.36
C LEU A 270 15.85 4.17 -10.88
N ILE A 271 15.96 5.36 -11.45
CA ILE A 271 15.81 5.57 -12.90
C ILE A 271 16.93 4.85 -13.67
N GLU A 272 18.17 4.90 -13.18
CA GLU A 272 19.30 4.20 -13.80
C GLU A 272 19.09 2.69 -13.84
N ILE A 273 18.61 2.08 -12.75
CA ILE A 273 18.27 0.66 -12.70
C ILE A 273 17.18 0.33 -13.74
N ILE A 274 16.10 1.12 -13.79
CA ILE A 274 15.00 0.90 -14.74
C ILE A 274 15.48 0.97 -16.20
N GLN A 275 16.49 1.79 -16.50
CA GLN A 275 17.03 1.94 -17.86
C GLN A 275 18.00 0.85 -18.28
N GLN A 276 18.74 0.26 -17.34
CA GLN A 276 19.81 -0.69 -17.64
C GLN A 276 19.31 -2.13 -17.87
N GLU A 277 18.06 -2.44 -17.56
CA GLU A 277 17.63 -3.81 -17.33
C GLU A 277 16.71 -4.36 -18.44
N GLU A 278 17.23 -5.31 -19.24
CA GLU A 278 16.43 -6.21 -20.08
C GLU A 278 15.70 -7.23 -19.20
N LEU A 279 14.68 -6.75 -18.48
CA LEU A 279 13.91 -7.59 -17.56
C LEU A 279 13.15 -8.70 -18.33
N LYS A 280 13.35 -9.95 -17.91
CA LYS A 280 12.75 -11.14 -18.53
C LYS A 280 11.31 -11.31 -18.04
N GLU A 281 10.37 -11.51 -18.97
CA GLU A 281 8.97 -11.76 -18.60
C GLU A 281 8.81 -13.13 -17.90
N GLN A 282 8.15 -13.14 -16.75
CA GLN A 282 7.60 -14.35 -16.15
C GLN A 282 6.10 -14.22 -15.91
N HIS A 283 5.44 -15.38 -15.94
CA HIS A 283 3.99 -15.52 -15.89
C HIS A 283 3.38 -15.05 -14.57
N LEU A 284 2.15 -14.52 -14.71
CA LEU A 284 1.26 -14.07 -13.65
C LEU A 284 1.10 -15.12 -12.55
N VAL A 285 1.41 -14.74 -11.31
CA VAL A 285 0.81 -15.39 -10.13
C VAL A 285 -0.49 -14.64 -9.85
N SER A 286 -1.63 -15.33 -9.99
CA SER A 286 -2.93 -14.75 -9.64
C SER A 286 -3.14 -14.81 -8.13
N TRP A 287 -3.50 -13.68 -7.53
CA TRP A 287 -3.75 -13.56 -6.09
C TRP A 287 -5.24 -13.64 -5.77
N GLU A 288 -5.93 -14.61 -6.39
CA GLU A 288 -7.42 -14.70 -6.44
C GLU A 288 -8.13 -14.82 -5.09
N HIS A 289 -7.41 -15.11 -4.00
CA HIS A 289 -7.97 -15.38 -2.67
C HIS A 289 -7.58 -14.33 -1.61
N PHE A 290 -7.22 -13.11 -2.02
CA PHE A 290 -6.86 -12.03 -1.11
C PHE A 290 -8.06 -11.20 -0.64
N PHE A 291 -8.24 -11.08 0.68
CA PHE A 291 -9.28 -10.23 1.29
C PHE A 291 -8.63 -9.03 2.00
N PRO A 292 -8.62 -7.83 1.40
CA PRO A 292 -7.95 -6.66 1.97
C PRO A 292 -8.68 -6.08 3.19
N ILE A 293 -7.94 -5.38 4.07
CA ILE A 293 -8.51 -4.60 5.19
C ILE A 293 -9.44 -3.48 4.67
N ASN A 294 -9.14 -2.93 3.50
CA ASN A 294 -9.91 -1.84 2.90
C ASN A 294 -10.08 -2.04 1.38
N SER A 295 -10.89 -1.19 0.74
CA SER A 295 -11.18 -1.30 -0.70
C SER A 295 -10.01 -0.94 -1.62
N THR A 296 -8.91 -0.37 -1.13
CA THR A 296 -7.78 0.13 -1.92
C THR A 296 -7.07 -0.96 -2.71
N TYR A 297 -7.06 -2.20 -2.20
CA TYR A 297 -6.55 -3.33 -2.99
C TYR A 297 -7.29 -3.52 -4.31
N GLY A 298 -8.62 -3.30 -4.33
CA GLY A 298 -9.40 -3.37 -5.56
C GLY A 298 -8.89 -2.39 -6.61
N SER A 299 -8.53 -1.17 -6.19
CA SER A 299 -7.92 -0.17 -7.07
C SER A 299 -6.54 -0.60 -7.57
N LEU A 300 -5.67 -1.12 -6.72
CA LEU A 300 -4.35 -1.65 -7.12
C LEU A 300 -4.48 -2.79 -8.12
N HIS A 301 -5.38 -3.74 -7.85
CA HIS A 301 -5.63 -4.88 -8.71
C HIS A 301 -6.16 -4.47 -10.09
N VAL A 302 -7.10 -3.51 -10.14
CA VAL A 302 -7.59 -2.96 -11.41
C VAL A 302 -6.49 -2.21 -12.15
N THR A 303 -5.65 -1.41 -11.46
CA THR A 303 -4.51 -0.73 -12.08
C THR A 303 -3.56 -1.73 -12.73
N TRP A 304 -3.26 -2.84 -12.04
CA TRP A 304 -2.42 -3.90 -12.58
C TRP A 304 -3.02 -4.54 -13.83
N GLN A 305 -4.31 -4.88 -13.81
CA GLN A 305 -5.00 -5.43 -14.99
C GLN A 305 -5.00 -4.44 -16.16
N LEU A 306 -5.21 -3.15 -15.89
CA LEU A 306 -5.17 -2.11 -16.90
C LEU A 306 -3.79 -1.96 -17.52
N LEU A 307 -2.70 -1.97 -16.74
CA LEU A 307 -1.33 -1.93 -17.29
C LEU A 307 -1.08 -3.04 -18.31
N TRP A 308 -1.65 -4.22 -18.08
CA TRP A 308 -1.57 -5.32 -19.04
C TRP A 308 -2.40 -5.06 -20.30
N LEU A 309 -3.64 -4.57 -20.14
CA LEU A 309 -4.55 -4.26 -21.26
C LEU A 309 -4.05 -3.10 -22.14
N LEU A 310 -3.41 -2.10 -21.52
CA LEU A 310 -2.90 -0.91 -22.22
C LEU A 310 -1.70 -1.21 -23.14
N ARG A 311 -1.18 -2.44 -23.14
CA ARG A 311 -0.18 -2.91 -24.13
C ARG A 311 -0.73 -2.86 -25.56
N ASP A 312 -2.03 -3.09 -25.72
CA ASP A 312 -2.68 -2.99 -27.02
C ASP A 312 -3.10 -1.55 -27.33
N LYS A 313 -2.64 -1.02 -28.47
CA LYS A 313 -2.90 0.36 -28.88
C LYS A 313 -4.39 0.68 -28.97
N THR A 314 -5.20 -0.27 -29.46
CA THR A 314 -6.64 -0.03 -29.62
C THR A 314 -7.34 0.04 -28.26
N SER A 315 -6.96 -0.85 -27.34
CA SER A 315 -7.44 -0.88 -25.97
C SER A 315 -7.03 0.38 -25.20
N MET A 316 -5.80 0.86 -25.41
CA MET A 316 -5.31 2.11 -24.84
C MET A 316 -6.12 3.32 -25.30
N LEU A 317 -6.35 3.48 -26.61
CA LEU A 317 -7.13 4.60 -27.14
C LEU A 317 -8.60 4.56 -26.66
N ASN A 318 -9.21 3.36 -26.62
CA ASN A 318 -10.57 3.17 -26.10
C ASN A 318 -10.66 3.50 -24.60
N TRP A 319 -9.64 3.11 -23.83
CA TRP A 319 -9.56 3.45 -22.41
C TRP A 319 -9.39 4.96 -22.20
N LEU A 320 -8.49 5.64 -22.93
CA LEU A 320 -8.33 7.09 -22.85
C LEU A 320 -9.62 7.84 -23.21
N SER A 321 -10.34 7.39 -24.24
CA SER A 321 -11.65 7.95 -24.60
C SER A 321 -12.67 7.78 -23.47
N SER A 322 -12.68 6.61 -22.84
CA SER A 322 -13.55 6.32 -21.69
C SER A 322 -13.21 7.18 -20.48
N VAL A 323 -11.92 7.37 -20.19
CA VAL A 323 -11.44 8.27 -19.13
C VAL A 323 -11.91 9.70 -19.40
N LYS A 324 -11.70 10.22 -20.62
CA LYS A 324 -12.15 11.57 -21.01
C LYS A 324 -13.66 11.76 -20.85
N SER A 325 -14.45 10.75 -21.22
CA SER A 325 -15.90 10.77 -21.01
C SER A 325 -16.26 10.85 -19.52
N MET A 326 -15.61 10.06 -18.68
CA MET A 326 -15.84 10.05 -17.23
C MET A 326 -15.37 11.33 -16.52
N LEU A 327 -14.30 11.95 -17.01
CA LEU A 327 -13.78 13.21 -16.46
C LEU A 327 -14.81 14.34 -16.53
N SER A 328 -15.69 14.35 -17.53
CA SER A 328 -16.76 15.36 -17.66
C SER A 328 -17.77 15.35 -16.50
N ILE A 329 -17.86 14.23 -15.76
CA ILE A 329 -18.79 14.02 -14.66
C ILE A 329 -18.06 13.98 -13.31
N ALA A 330 -16.74 13.77 -13.32
CA ALA A 330 -15.94 13.60 -12.12
C ALA A 330 -15.58 14.94 -11.46
N THR A 331 -15.57 14.97 -10.13
CA THR A 331 -15.09 16.13 -9.34
C THR A 331 -13.63 16.00 -8.92
N GLN A 332 -13.09 14.78 -8.94
CA GLN A 332 -11.72 14.48 -8.54
C GLN A 332 -11.20 13.32 -9.40
N VAL A 333 -9.91 13.38 -9.76
CA VAL A 333 -9.26 12.32 -10.53
C VAL A 333 -8.58 11.34 -9.57
N SER A 334 -8.81 10.04 -9.78
CA SER A 334 -8.15 8.99 -9.00
C SER A 334 -6.64 8.98 -9.29
N VAL A 335 -5.82 8.92 -8.24
CA VAL A 335 -4.35 8.80 -8.35
C VAL A 335 -3.92 7.61 -9.20
N HIS A 336 -4.71 6.53 -9.22
CA HIS A 336 -4.43 5.37 -10.06
C HIS A 336 -4.56 5.69 -11.55
N VAL A 337 -5.51 6.55 -11.93
CA VAL A 337 -5.66 7.02 -13.31
C VAL A 337 -4.49 7.94 -13.66
N VAL A 338 -4.10 8.82 -12.75
CA VAL A 338 -2.92 9.71 -12.89
C VAL A 338 -1.67 8.89 -13.16
N LEU A 339 -1.43 7.86 -12.36
CA LEU A 339 -0.28 6.96 -12.50
C LEU A 339 -0.28 6.22 -13.85
N LEU A 340 -1.44 5.74 -14.31
CA LEU A 340 -1.56 5.07 -15.62
C LEU A 340 -1.32 6.03 -16.79
N VAL A 341 -1.87 7.25 -16.74
CA VAL A 341 -1.62 8.25 -17.79
C VAL A 341 -0.16 8.70 -17.78
N ALA A 342 0.43 8.90 -16.60
CA ALA A 342 1.85 9.20 -16.43
C ALA A 342 2.75 8.12 -17.04
N HIS A 343 2.39 6.85 -16.84
CA HIS A 343 3.08 5.72 -17.44
C HIS A 343 3.00 5.75 -18.99
N LEU A 344 1.82 6.01 -19.56
CA LEU A 344 1.64 6.14 -21.00
C LEU A 344 2.42 7.32 -21.59
N LEU A 345 2.57 8.44 -20.87
CA LEU A 345 3.37 9.59 -21.32
C LEU A 345 4.85 9.25 -21.51
N ILE A 346 5.38 8.30 -20.74
CA ILE A 346 6.78 7.87 -20.83
C ILE A 346 6.96 6.86 -21.96
N GLN A 347 5.95 6.01 -22.20
CA GLN A 347 6.05 4.90 -23.13
C GLN A 347 5.68 5.25 -24.58
N GLU A 348 4.65 6.07 -24.78
CA GLU A 348 4.09 6.33 -26.10
C GLU A 348 4.83 7.43 -26.85
N ASN A 349 4.91 7.29 -28.17
CA ASN A 349 5.52 8.25 -29.09
C ASN A 349 4.58 8.54 -30.28
N GLY A 350 4.76 9.69 -30.94
CA GLY A 350 4.01 10.04 -32.15
C GLY A 350 2.53 10.35 -31.92
N ASP A 351 1.65 9.86 -32.80
CA ASP A 351 0.21 10.20 -32.79
C ASP A 351 -0.53 9.73 -31.52
N ASN A 352 -0.08 8.64 -30.91
CA ASN A 352 -0.63 8.14 -29.65
C ASN A 352 -0.33 9.10 -28.49
N LEU A 353 0.85 9.71 -28.48
CA LEU A 353 1.25 10.67 -27.45
C LEU A 353 0.32 11.89 -27.44
N HIS A 354 -0.13 12.36 -28.60
CA HIS A 354 -1.12 13.44 -28.68
C HIS A 354 -2.42 13.08 -27.96
N SER A 355 -2.88 11.82 -28.09
CA SER A 355 -4.09 11.37 -27.41
C SER A 355 -3.92 11.27 -25.89
N VAL A 356 -2.74 10.85 -25.43
CA VAL A 356 -2.39 10.81 -24.00
C VAL A 356 -2.28 12.23 -23.43
N LEU A 357 -1.63 13.15 -24.15
CA LEU A 357 -1.51 14.55 -23.76
C LEU A 357 -2.87 15.26 -23.68
N ASP A 358 -3.76 15.00 -24.64
CA ASP A 358 -5.13 15.52 -24.64
C ASP A 358 -5.89 15.05 -23.39
N ALA A 359 -5.84 13.75 -23.06
CA ALA A 359 -6.42 13.22 -21.83
C ALA A 359 -5.81 13.87 -20.57
N THR A 360 -4.51 14.12 -20.59
CA THR A 360 -3.79 14.78 -19.49
C THR A 360 -4.24 16.23 -19.29
N ILE A 361 -4.51 16.96 -20.38
CA ILE A 361 -5.05 18.32 -20.35
C ILE A 361 -6.47 18.31 -19.76
N GLU A 362 -7.32 17.37 -20.18
CA GLU A 362 -8.67 17.24 -19.61
C GLU A 362 -8.64 16.90 -18.12
N MET A 363 -7.72 16.02 -17.69
CA MET A 363 -7.49 15.75 -16.27
C MET A 363 -7.08 17.02 -15.50
N ALA A 364 -6.21 17.84 -16.08
CA ALA A 364 -5.77 19.09 -15.47
C ALA A 364 -6.90 20.11 -15.31
N LYS A 365 -7.86 20.15 -16.24
CA LYS A 365 -9.04 21.01 -16.18
C LYS A 365 -9.96 20.62 -15.02
N VAL A 366 -10.14 19.32 -14.79
CA VAL A 366 -10.99 18.78 -13.72
C VAL A 366 -10.30 18.88 -12.36
N ASP A 367 -9.02 18.48 -12.28
CA ASP A 367 -8.26 18.47 -11.04
C ASP A 367 -6.80 18.90 -11.28
N SER A 368 -6.58 20.21 -11.18
CA SER A 368 -5.26 20.81 -11.34
C SER A 368 -4.24 20.38 -10.29
N SER A 369 -4.66 19.77 -9.16
CA SER A 369 -3.75 19.30 -8.12
C SER A 369 -3.06 18.00 -8.54
N GLN A 370 -3.81 17.08 -9.15
CA GLN A 370 -3.30 15.85 -9.76
C GLN A 370 -2.43 16.15 -10.99
N VAL A 371 -2.74 17.26 -11.67
CA VAL A 371 -1.88 18.01 -12.61
C VAL A 371 -0.38 18.03 -12.25
N ARG A 372 -0.15 18.56 -11.05
CA ARG A 372 1.18 18.83 -10.48
C ARG A 372 1.92 17.55 -10.15
N LEU A 373 1.18 16.46 -9.94
CA LEU A 373 1.70 15.10 -9.82
C LEU A 373 2.00 14.46 -11.18
N ILE A 374 2.10 15.24 -12.25
CA ILE A 374 2.65 14.79 -13.54
C ILE A 374 3.65 15.83 -14.04
N PHE A 375 3.28 17.11 -14.02
CA PHE A 375 4.14 18.24 -14.41
C PHE A 375 4.23 19.20 -13.23
N ASP A 376 5.22 19.02 -12.37
CA ASP A 376 5.49 20.06 -11.39
C ASP A 376 5.92 21.34 -12.14
N LYS A 377 5.41 22.48 -11.68
CA LYS A 377 5.24 23.75 -12.42
C LYS A 377 6.54 24.53 -12.68
N ARG A 378 7.71 23.89 -12.85
CA ARG A 378 8.98 24.61 -12.98
C ARG A 378 9.86 24.05 -14.10
N PRO A 379 10.52 24.95 -14.87
CA PRO A 379 11.39 24.53 -15.96
C PRO A 379 12.56 23.69 -15.42
N ILE A 380 12.74 22.52 -16.03
CA ILE A 380 13.89 21.63 -15.87
C ILE A 380 15.11 22.32 -16.49
N SER A 381 15.68 23.33 -15.84
CA SER A 381 16.84 24.06 -16.38
C SER A 381 18.19 23.61 -15.81
N ASN A 382 18.23 22.74 -14.79
CA ASN A 382 19.47 22.47 -14.03
C ASN A 382 19.89 21.00 -13.93
N ILE A 383 19.42 20.10 -14.80
CA ILE A 383 20.01 18.75 -14.90
C ILE A 383 21.29 18.86 -15.75
N GLN A 384 22.43 19.14 -15.12
CA GLN A 384 23.73 18.89 -15.74
C GLN A 384 23.97 17.38 -15.73
N MET A 385 23.50 16.69 -16.77
CA MET A 385 24.04 15.37 -17.10
C MET A 385 25.47 15.58 -17.59
N THR A 386 26.45 15.12 -16.81
CA THR A 386 27.83 14.93 -17.29
C THR A 386 27.78 13.92 -18.43
N SER A 387 27.86 14.45 -19.64
CA SER A 387 27.81 13.70 -20.89
C SER A 387 29.04 12.81 -21.04
N GLN A 388 28.85 11.50 -21.03
CA GLN A 388 29.62 10.56 -21.84
C GLN A 388 28.88 9.21 -21.90
N ASN A 389 27.84 9.16 -22.71
CA ASN A 389 27.54 8.07 -23.65
C ASN A 389 26.17 8.33 -24.30
N GLN A 390 26.14 8.24 -25.62
CA GLN A 390 24.95 8.46 -26.44
C GLN A 390 23.91 7.36 -26.15
N SER A 391 22.80 7.74 -25.53
CA SER A 391 21.50 7.09 -25.69
C SER A 391 20.42 8.19 -25.72
N GLU A 392 19.66 8.25 -26.81
CA GLU A 392 18.80 9.39 -27.18
C GLU A 392 17.34 9.42 -26.64
N PRO A 393 16.85 8.61 -25.67
CA PRO A 393 15.45 8.75 -25.24
C PRO A 393 15.22 9.87 -24.21
N LEU A 394 16.20 10.22 -23.36
CA LEU A 394 16.01 11.20 -22.27
C LEU A 394 15.97 12.65 -22.74
N THR A 395 16.69 13.00 -23.80
CA THR A 395 16.69 14.35 -24.37
C THR A 395 15.35 14.70 -25.01
N SER A 396 14.65 13.73 -25.61
CA SER A 396 13.30 13.91 -26.15
C SER A 396 12.25 14.09 -25.05
N ILE A 397 12.34 13.30 -23.96
CA ILE A 397 11.45 13.41 -22.80
C ILE A 397 11.65 14.77 -22.11
N ALA A 398 12.89 15.20 -21.83
CA ALA A 398 13.17 16.51 -21.25
C ALA A 398 12.70 17.70 -22.13
N PHE A 399 12.81 17.59 -23.46
CA PHE A 399 12.27 18.59 -24.38
C PHE A 399 10.74 18.62 -24.40
N GLY A 400 10.08 17.45 -24.34
CA GLY A 400 8.63 17.34 -24.19
C GLY A 400 8.12 17.98 -22.90
N PHE A 401 8.80 17.73 -21.78
CA PHE A 401 8.51 18.34 -20.48
C PHE A 401 8.62 19.87 -20.50
N LEU A 402 9.64 20.44 -21.15
CA LEU A 402 9.79 21.89 -21.29
C LEU A 402 8.68 22.50 -22.18
N HIS A 403 8.31 21.83 -23.28
CA HIS A 403 7.35 22.34 -24.24
C HIS A 403 5.89 22.29 -23.71
N ILE A 404 5.56 21.30 -22.88
CA ILE A 404 4.24 21.16 -22.24
C ILE A 404 4.09 22.13 -21.06
N THR A 405 5.15 22.34 -20.28
CA THR A 405 5.16 23.39 -19.24
C THR A 405 4.93 24.77 -19.85
N PHE A 406 5.45 25.02 -21.05
CA PHE A 406 5.21 26.24 -21.82
C PHE A 406 3.75 26.36 -22.31
N LEU A 407 3.15 25.28 -22.82
CA LEU A 407 1.73 25.27 -23.23
C LEU A 407 0.76 25.49 -22.05
N LEU A 408 1.05 24.92 -20.88
CA LEU A 408 0.27 25.13 -19.65
C LEU A 408 0.45 26.54 -19.07
N TYR A 409 1.55 27.24 -19.38
CA TYR A 409 1.78 28.65 -19.02
C TYR A 409 1.03 29.63 -19.94
N VAL A 410 0.68 29.22 -21.16
CA VAL A 410 0.08 30.07 -22.20
C VAL A 410 -1.45 29.96 -22.26
N LEU A 411 -2.07 28.99 -21.59
CA LEU A 411 -3.52 28.99 -21.38
C LEU A 411 -3.88 30.16 -20.43
N PRO A 412 -4.57 31.22 -20.90
CA PRO A 412 -4.82 32.37 -20.08
C PRO A 412 -5.79 32.00 -18.96
N SER A 413 -5.47 32.49 -17.77
CA SER A 413 -6.42 32.77 -16.70
C SER A 413 -7.50 33.74 -17.19
N SER A 414 -8.44 33.30 -18.03
CA SER A 414 -9.62 34.11 -18.36
C SER A 414 -10.70 33.84 -17.32
N SER A 415 -10.49 34.33 -16.09
CA SER A 415 -11.63 34.73 -15.26
C SER A 415 -12.26 35.93 -15.96
N TYR A 416 -13.29 35.69 -16.78
CA TYR A 416 -14.10 36.76 -17.32
C TYR A 416 -14.89 37.38 -16.17
N ASN A 417 -14.36 38.49 -15.66
CA ASN A 417 -15.13 39.52 -14.99
C ASN A 417 -16.23 39.98 -15.96
N LYS A 418 -17.48 39.57 -15.73
CA LYS A 418 -18.65 40.26 -16.25
C LYS A 418 -19.45 40.82 -15.08
N SER A 419 -19.05 42.02 -14.67
CA SER A 419 -19.98 43.00 -14.15
C SER A 419 -20.78 43.58 -15.33
N SER A 420 -22.11 43.49 -15.27
CA SER A 420 -22.99 44.56 -15.76
C SER A 420 -24.34 44.47 -15.07
N ARG A 421 -24.60 45.45 -14.21
CA ARG A 421 -25.83 46.23 -14.34
C ARG A 421 -25.81 46.97 -15.67
#